data_AF-A0A2N1M4F8-F1
#
_entry.id   AF-A0A2N1M4F8-F1
#
_cell.length_a   1.000
_cell.length_b   1.000
_cell.length_c   1.000
_cell.angle_alpha   90.00
_cell.angle_beta   90.00
_cell.angle_gamma   90.00
#
_symmetry.space_group_name_H-M   'P 1'
#
loop_
_entity.id
_entity.type
_entity.pdbx_description
1 polymer ?
#
loop_
_entity_poly.entity_id
_entity_poly.type
_entity_poly.pdbx_seq_one_letter_code
_entity_poly.pdbx_strand_id
1 'polypeptide(L)'
;DVVKYRKEWLKRMFEYQRLMKDFDGDMMDIVSEPQLKPGDKELVQITHDECHFYANDGQRRIWMREDEDILRSKHQGCSIMVSAFLCLCHRLLQLSDEQMRKNPHIKSKEAFILRSVQTDGYWKSKHMLDQLVHQAIPIFEILHPGCVGVFCFDQSTNHNAMAADALIVVRMNLS
;
A
#
# COMPACT_ATOMS: atom_id res chain seq x y z
N ASP A 1 21.94 5.42 11.42
CA ASP A 1 21.51 4.68 12.62
C ASP A 1 19.99 4.51 12.59
N VAL A 2 19.50 3.26 12.59
CA VAL A 2 18.07 2.91 12.52
C VAL A 2 17.31 3.33 13.78
N VAL A 3 17.94 3.25 14.96
CA VAL A 3 17.30 3.61 16.24
C VAL A 3 17.02 5.11 16.28
N LYS A 4 17.98 5.92 15.84
CA LYS A 4 17.80 7.38 15.73
C LYS A 4 16.64 7.73 14.79
N TYR A 5 16.63 7.14 13.59
CA TYR A 5 15.56 7.35 12.61
C TYR A 5 14.18 6.99 13.17
N ARG A 6 14.05 5.84 13.84
CA ARG A 6 12.78 5.40 14.44
C ARG A 6 12.28 6.38 15.51
N LYS A 7 13.17 6.92 16.34
CA LYS A 7 12.81 7.94 17.34
C LYS A 7 12.28 9.22 16.68
N GLU A 8 12.93 9.68 15.61
CA GLU A 8 12.49 10.86 14.84
C GLU A 8 11.19 10.61 14.08
N TRP A 9 10.99 9.40 13.55
CA TRP A 9 9.75 8.99 12.92
C TRP A 9 8.59 8.98 13.91
N LEU A 10 8.76 8.36 15.08
CA LEU A 10 7.74 8.31 16.13
C LEU A 10 7.31 9.72 16.54
N LYS A 11 8.27 10.63 16.73
CA LYS A 11 7.97 12.02 17.08
C LYS A 11 7.07 12.69 16.03
N ARG A 12 7.37 12.53 14.74
CA ARG A 12 6.55 13.07 13.64
C ARG A 12 5.16 12.45 13.60
N MET A 13 5.07 11.13 13.77
CA MET A 13 3.78 10.44 13.76
C MET A 13 2.89 10.86 14.92
N PHE A 14 3.44 11.07 16.12
CA PHE A 14 2.67 11.63 17.24
C PHE A 14 2.16 13.04 16.97
N GLU A 15 2.91 13.87 16.25
CA GLU A 15 2.45 15.20 15.82
C GLU A 15 1.30 15.07 14.81
N TYR A 16 1.39 14.15 13.86
CA TYR A 16 0.35 13.91 12.85
C TYR A 16 -0.92 13.30 13.44
N GLN A 17 -0.79 12.35 14.37
CA GLN A 17 -1.92 11.65 14.98
C GLN A 17 -2.93 12.61 15.63
N ARG A 18 -2.47 13.76 16.13
CA ARG A 18 -3.34 14.81 16.70
C ARG A 18 -4.33 15.42 15.71
N LEU A 19 -4.03 15.32 14.42
CA LEU A 19 -4.84 15.83 13.31
C LEU A 19 -5.56 14.70 12.56
N MET A 20 -5.41 13.45 13.01
CA MET A 20 -6.03 12.26 12.42
C MET A 20 -7.23 11.83 13.25
N LYS A 21 -8.20 11.18 12.60
CA LYS A 21 -9.23 10.42 13.31
C LYS A 21 -8.61 9.19 13.96
N ASP A 22 -9.06 8.87 15.16
CA ASP A 22 -8.72 7.63 15.84
C ASP A 22 -9.91 6.66 15.80
N PHE A 23 -9.62 5.37 15.77
CA PHE A 23 -10.60 4.30 15.68
C PHE A 23 -10.35 3.30 16.81
N ASP A 24 -11.35 3.07 17.66
CA ASP A 24 -11.26 2.22 18.85
C ASP A 24 -12.46 1.27 18.95
N GLY A 25 -12.45 0.40 19.96
CA GLY A 25 -13.40 -0.69 20.15
C GLY A 25 -12.97 -1.98 19.45
N ASP A 26 -13.54 -3.11 19.87
CA ASP A 26 -13.17 -4.43 19.34
C ASP A 26 -13.36 -4.55 17.82
N MET A 27 -14.29 -3.77 17.26
CA MET A 27 -14.62 -3.74 15.83
C MET A 27 -14.13 -2.46 15.14
N MET A 28 -13.37 -1.59 15.83
CA MET A 28 -12.89 -0.30 15.34
C MET A 28 -14.02 0.66 14.93
N ASP A 29 -15.18 0.58 15.60
CA ASP A 29 -16.41 1.31 15.28
C ASP A 29 -16.57 2.63 16.08
N ILE A 30 -15.73 2.85 17.10
CA ILE A 30 -15.71 4.09 17.87
C ILE A 30 -14.75 5.06 17.19
N VAL A 31 -15.30 6.13 16.60
CA VAL A 31 -14.51 7.16 15.91
C VAL A 31 -14.29 8.37 16.82
N SER A 32 -13.03 8.72 17.07
CA SER A 32 -12.65 9.93 17.78
C SER A 32 -12.18 11.00 16.79
N GLU A 33 -12.89 12.12 16.75
CA GLU A 33 -12.58 13.24 15.86
C GLU A 33 -11.38 14.07 16.36
N PRO A 34 -10.48 14.53 15.47
CA PRO A 34 -9.32 15.33 15.85
C PRO A 34 -9.69 16.73 16.33
N GLN A 35 -8.89 17.27 17.25
CA GLN A 35 -9.04 18.65 17.74
C GLN A 35 -8.30 19.62 16.80
N LEU A 36 -8.95 20.02 15.72
CA LEU A 36 -8.40 20.92 14.70
C LEU A 36 -8.50 22.39 15.12
N LYS A 37 -7.43 23.17 14.96
CA LYS A 37 -7.46 24.62 15.13
C LYS A 37 -7.95 25.30 13.84
N PRO A 38 -8.39 26.57 13.91
CA PRO A 38 -8.72 27.33 12.70
C PRO A 38 -7.54 27.35 11.72
N GLY A 39 -7.74 26.82 10.51
CA GLY A 39 -6.72 26.71 9.47
C GLY A 39 -6.02 25.36 9.38
N ASP A 40 -6.19 24.47 10.37
CA ASP A 40 -5.69 23.10 10.29
C ASP A 40 -6.53 22.29 9.29
N LYS A 41 -5.87 21.35 8.60
CA LYS A 41 -6.53 20.34 7.77
C LYS A 41 -6.44 18.99 8.46
N GLU A 42 -7.51 18.22 8.37
CA GLU A 42 -7.50 16.83 8.81
C GLU A 42 -6.43 16.04 8.03
N LEU A 43 -5.65 15.25 8.76
CA LEU A 43 -4.70 14.30 8.18
C LEU A 43 -5.36 12.92 8.09
N VAL A 44 -5.13 12.24 6.98
CA VAL A 44 -5.57 10.86 6.79
C VAL A 44 -4.35 10.01 6.53
N GLN A 45 -4.15 8.95 7.31
CA GLN A 45 -3.07 8.00 7.06
C GLN A 45 -3.47 7.01 5.97
N ILE A 46 -2.61 6.87 4.95
CA ILE A 46 -2.73 5.83 3.92
C ILE A 46 -1.51 4.94 4.04
N THR A 47 -1.70 3.65 4.26
CA THR A 47 -0.63 2.66 4.30
C THR A 47 -0.60 1.86 3.01
N HIS A 48 0.59 1.49 2.57
CA HIS A 48 0.80 0.68 1.38
C HIS A 48 1.80 -0.44 1.67
N ASP A 49 1.54 -1.61 1.10
CA ASP A 49 2.45 -2.75 1.13
C ASP A 49 2.21 -3.67 -0.08
N GLU A 50 3.19 -4.52 -0.38
CA GLU A 50 3.11 -5.54 -1.42
C GLU A 50 3.24 -6.95 -0.84
N CYS A 51 2.45 -7.89 -1.36
CA CYS A 51 2.56 -9.30 -0.99
C CYS A 51 2.58 -10.22 -2.21
N HIS A 52 3.20 -11.38 -2.05
CA HIS A 52 3.29 -12.40 -3.09
C HIS A 52 2.56 -13.66 -2.64
N PHE A 53 1.74 -14.21 -3.53
CA PHE A 53 1.11 -15.51 -3.40
C PHE A 53 1.60 -16.43 -4.50
N TYR A 54 1.92 -17.66 -4.14
CA TYR A 54 2.32 -18.68 -5.10
C TYR A 54 1.24 -19.74 -5.24
N ALA A 55 1.10 -20.33 -6.43
CA ALA A 55 0.11 -21.34 -6.75
C ALA A 55 0.18 -22.55 -5.81
N ASN A 56 1.38 -22.85 -5.29
CA ASN A 56 1.61 -23.95 -4.38
C ASN A 56 1.75 -23.54 -2.90
N ASP A 57 1.40 -22.31 -2.52
CA ASP A 57 1.27 -21.85 -1.12
C ASP A 57 0.06 -22.48 -0.39
N GLY A 58 -0.24 -23.75 -0.68
CA GLY A 58 -1.29 -24.51 -0.02
C GLY A 58 -0.91 -24.94 1.40
N GLN A 59 -1.90 -25.46 2.13
CA GLN A 59 -1.74 -25.91 3.51
C GLN A 59 -0.54 -26.84 3.71
N ARG A 60 0.29 -26.59 4.72
CA ARG A 60 1.48 -27.43 5.00
C ARG A 60 1.14 -28.78 5.62
N ARG A 61 -0.09 -28.95 6.12
CA ARG A 61 -0.58 -30.17 6.77
C ARG A 61 -1.84 -30.60 6.06
N ILE A 62 -1.96 -31.90 5.82
CA ILE A 62 -3.09 -32.53 5.14
C ILE A 62 -3.41 -33.78 5.95
N TRP A 63 -4.69 -34.01 6.22
CA TRP A 63 -5.14 -35.27 6.78
C TRP A 63 -5.38 -36.23 5.62
N MET A 64 -4.72 -37.38 5.67
CA MET A 64 -4.83 -38.42 4.65
C MET A 64 -5.19 -39.73 5.32
N ARG A 65 -5.78 -40.64 4.55
CA ARG A 65 -5.98 -42.02 5.01
C ARG A 65 -4.64 -42.74 5.06
N GLU A 66 -4.56 -43.78 5.90
CA GLU A 66 -3.30 -44.51 6.14
C GLU A 66 -2.76 -45.21 4.88
N ASP A 67 -3.63 -45.46 3.89
CA ASP A 67 -3.34 -46.09 2.61
C ASP A 67 -3.20 -45.11 1.42
N GLU A 68 -3.20 -43.80 1.68
CA GLU A 68 -3.09 -42.77 0.64
C GLU A 68 -1.78 -41.98 0.74
N ASP A 69 -1.05 -41.92 -0.38
CA ASP A 69 0.08 -41.02 -0.56
C ASP A 69 -0.26 -39.90 -1.56
N ILE A 70 -0.23 -38.65 -1.11
CA ILE A 70 -0.39 -37.48 -1.99
C ILE A 70 0.97 -36.86 -2.28
N LEU A 71 1.40 -36.94 -3.53
CA LEU A 71 2.55 -36.20 -4.02
C LEU A 71 2.16 -34.75 -4.33
N ARG A 72 2.75 -33.81 -3.59
CA ARG A 72 2.67 -32.38 -3.91
C ARG A 72 3.93 -31.91 -4.61
N SER A 73 3.74 -31.03 -5.56
CA SER A 73 4.86 -30.36 -6.20
C SER A 73 5.66 -29.56 -5.18
N LYS A 74 6.99 -29.70 -5.23
CA LYS A 74 7.94 -28.93 -4.41
C LYS A 74 8.25 -27.54 -4.98
N HIS A 75 7.88 -27.27 -6.24
CA HIS A 75 8.08 -25.94 -6.83
C HIS A 75 7.05 -24.95 -6.28
N GLN A 76 7.37 -23.66 -6.25
CA GLN A 76 6.41 -22.62 -5.83
C GLN A 76 5.26 -22.46 -6.84
N GLY A 77 5.51 -22.76 -8.12
CA GLY A 77 4.52 -22.58 -9.19
C GLY A 77 4.40 -21.12 -9.61
N CYS A 78 3.30 -20.78 -10.29
CA CYS A 78 3.03 -19.40 -10.70
C CYS A 78 2.86 -18.48 -9.50
N SER A 79 3.19 -17.20 -9.64
CA SER A 79 3.12 -16.22 -8.56
C SER A 79 2.27 -15.03 -8.95
N ILE A 80 1.47 -14.54 -8.00
CA ILE A 80 0.74 -13.28 -8.12
C ILE A 80 1.28 -12.33 -7.06
N MET A 81 1.73 -11.17 -7.48
CA MET A 81 2.06 -10.03 -6.63
C MET A 81 0.81 -9.16 -6.50
N VAL A 82 0.52 -8.76 -5.28
CA VAL A 82 -0.58 -7.88 -4.91
C VAL A 82 0.00 -6.62 -4.31
N SER A 83 -0.44 -5.46 -4.79
CA SER A 83 -0.05 -4.15 -4.27
C SER A 83 -1.31 -3.35 -3.96
N ALA A 84 -1.47 -2.87 -2.72
CA ALA A 84 -2.71 -2.24 -2.27
C ALA A 84 -2.48 -1.04 -1.35
N PHE A 85 -3.30 0.00 -1.50
CA PHE A 85 -3.36 1.12 -0.57
C PHE A 85 -4.56 0.99 0.36
N LEU A 86 -4.32 1.15 1.66
CA LEU A 86 -5.34 1.05 2.70
C LEU A 86 -5.43 2.36 3.49
N CYS A 87 -6.63 2.71 3.95
CA CYS A 87 -6.88 3.76 4.94
C CYS A 87 -7.83 3.24 6.02
N LEU A 88 -7.69 3.74 7.25
CA LEU A 88 -8.47 3.23 8.39
C LEU A 88 -9.98 3.41 8.22
N CYS A 89 -10.40 4.52 7.63
CA CYS A 89 -11.82 4.86 7.41
C CYS A 89 -12.52 4.04 6.33
N HIS A 90 -11.81 3.55 5.29
CA HIS A 90 -12.43 2.85 4.15
C HIS A 90 -11.87 1.44 3.89
N ARG A 91 -10.88 1.01 4.68
CA ARG A 91 -10.05 -0.18 4.39
C ARG A 91 -9.33 -0.01 3.06
N LEU A 92 -9.71 -0.74 2.01
CA LEU A 92 -9.13 -0.57 0.69
C LEU A 92 -9.50 0.81 0.13
N LEU A 93 -8.54 1.52 -0.43
CA LEU A 93 -8.81 2.77 -1.14
C LEU A 93 -9.63 2.44 -2.40
N GLN A 94 -10.95 2.61 -2.30
CA GLN A 94 -11.91 2.20 -3.32
C GLN A 94 -13.06 3.19 -3.38
N LEU A 95 -13.44 3.57 -4.60
CA LEU A 95 -14.62 4.37 -4.87
C LEU A 95 -15.87 3.49 -4.94
N SER A 96 -16.99 4.02 -4.46
CA SER A 96 -18.31 3.49 -4.77
C SER A 96 -18.65 3.67 -6.25
N ASP A 97 -19.60 2.87 -6.76
CA ASP A 97 -20.06 3.01 -8.15
C ASP A 97 -20.65 4.39 -8.43
N GLU A 98 -21.26 5.03 -7.43
CA GLU A 98 -21.77 6.40 -7.56
C GLU A 98 -20.63 7.42 -7.72
N GLN A 99 -19.59 7.32 -6.89
CA GLN A 99 -18.41 8.18 -7.01
C GLN A 99 -17.70 7.99 -8.35
N MET A 100 -17.61 6.75 -8.85
CA MET A 100 -17.08 6.51 -10.20
C MET A 100 -17.90 7.20 -11.29
N ARG A 101 -19.23 7.10 -11.26
CA ARG A 101 -20.09 7.76 -12.25
C ARG A 101 -19.94 9.29 -12.23
N LYS A 102 -19.77 9.88 -11.05
CA LYS A 102 -19.55 11.33 -10.88
C LYS A 102 -18.15 11.77 -11.33
N ASN A 103 -17.18 10.86 -11.38
CA ASN A 103 -15.78 11.14 -11.70
C ASN A 103 -15.31 10.30 -12.91
N PRO A 104 -15.86 10.51 -14.11
CA PRO A 104 -15.59 9.67 -15.29
C PRO A 104 -14.14 9.76 -15.81
N HIS A 105 -13.37 10.75 -15.34
CA HIS A 105 -11.95 10.90 -15.65
C HIS A 105 -11.06 9.92 -14.87
N ILE A 106 -11.58 9.33 -13.79
CA ILE A 106 -10.88 8.32 -13.00
C ILE A 106 -11.04 6.96 -13.67
N LYS A 107 -9.90 6.35 -14.02
CA LYS A 107 -9.88 5.06 -14.73
C LYS A 107 -9.97 3.86 -13.80
N SER A 108 -9.57 4.03 -12.55
CA SER A 108 -9.43 2.95 -11.58
C SER A 108 -10.42 3.14 -10.44
N LYS A 109 -11.26 2.13 -10.19
CA LYS A 109 -12.18 2.11 -9.04
C LYS A 109 -11.43 1.98 -7.72
N GLU A 110 -10.30 1.28 -7.73
CA GLU A 110 -9.59 0.79 -6.54
C GLU A 110 -8.09 1.02 -6.73
N ALA A 111 -7.39 1.36 -5.63
CA ALA A 111 -5.93 1.49 -5.61
C ALA A 111 -5.28 0.13 -5.33
N PHE A 112 -5.58 -0.85 -6.19
CA PHE A 112 -5.22 -2.25 -6.04
C PHE A 112 -4.73 -2.83 -7.37
N ILE A 113 -3.62 -3.56 -7.33
CA ILE A 113 -3.02 -4.17 -8.50
C ILE A 113 -2.68 -5.63 -8.21
N LEU A 114 -3.08 -6.51 -9.13
CA LEU A 114 -2.62 -7.89 -9.23
C LEU A 114 -1.72 -8.03 -10.45
N ARG A 115 -0.58 -8.69 -10.29
CA ARG A 115 0.29 -9.02 -11.43
C ARG A 115 0.97 -10.35 -11.26
N SER A 116 1.13 -11.07 -12.36
CA SER A 116 1.90 -12.30 -12.39
C SER A 116 3.31 -12.03 -12.89
N VAL A 117 4.32 -12.51 -12.16
CA VAL A 117 5.72 -12.39 -12.61
C VAL A 117 5.93 -13.12 -13.93
N GLN A 118 5.20 -14.21 -14.15
CA GLN A 118 5.31 -15.06 -15.35
C GLN A 118 4.73 -14.38 -16.60
N THR A 119 3.70 -13.54 -16.47
CA THR A 119 3.06 -12.86 -17.61
C THR A 119 3.50 -11.41 -17.76
N ASP A 120 3.63 -10.69 -16.64
CA ASP A 120 3.78 -9.24 -16.61
C ASP A 120 5.21 -8.81 -16.21
N GLY A 121 6.01 -9.78 -15.75
CA GLY A 121 7.35 -9.54 -15.22
C GLY A 121 7.36 -8.95 -13.81
N TYR A 122 8.57 -8.67 -13.34
CA TYR A 122 8.81 -8.20 -11.97
C TYR A 122 8.20 -6.83 -11.65
N TRP A 123 7.74 -6.67 -10.40
CA TRP A 123 7.35 -5.38 -9.83
C TRP A 123 8.58 -4.49 -9.69
N LYS A 124 8.42 -3.21 -10.04
CA LYS A 124 9.52 -2.24 -10.14
C LYS A 124 8.98 -0.90 -9.66
N SER A 125 9.88 -0.04 -9.19
CA SER A 125 9.56 1.33 -8.74
C SER A 125 8.65 2.11 -9.68
N LYS A 126 8.85 2.01 -11.02
CA LYS A 126 7.99 2.67 -12.01
C LYS A 126 6.51 2.28 -11.91
N HIS A 127 6.23 1.02 -11.57
CA HIS A 127 4.88 0.50 -11.45
C HIS A 127 4.22 0.96 -10.15
N MET A 128 5.00 1.05 -9.06
CA MET A 128 4.54 1.63 -7.80
C MET A 128 4.22 3.11 -7.96
N LEU A 129 5.08 3.87 -8.65
CA LEU A 129 4.83 5.28 -8.96
C LEU A 129 3.57 5.46 -9.82
N ASP A 130 3.40 4.61 -10.85
CA ASP A 130 2.20 4.61 -11.70
C ASP A 130 0.92 4.35 -10.89
N GLN A 131 0.94 3.34 -10.00
CA GLN A 131 -0.18 3.05 -9.09
C GLN A 131 -0.48 4.22 -8.15
N LEU A 132 0.54 4.82 -7.56
CA LEU A 132 0.40 5.95 -6.63
C LEU A 132 -0.24 7.15 -7.33
N VAL A 133 0.32 7.56 -8.48
CA VAL A 133 -0.08 8.78 -9.20
C VAL A 133 -1.41 8.62 -9.92
N HIS A 134 -1.69 7.45 -10.50
CA HIS A 134 -2.85 7.25 -11.36
C HIS A 134 -4.00 6.51 -10.69
N GLN A 135 -3.80 5.93 -9.50
CA GLN A 135 -4.87 5.27 -8.74
C GLN A 135 -5.00 5.86 -7.35
N ALA A 136 -3.97 5.76 -6.50
CA ALA A 136 -4.11 6.06 -5.08
C ALA A 136 -4.41 7.54 -4.79
N ILE A 137 -3.65 8.47 -5.37
CA ILE A 137 -3.85 9.92 -5.17
C ILE A 137 -5.23 10.37 -5.69
N PRO A 138 -5.65 10.05 -6.94
CA PRO A 138 -6.96 10.48 -7.42
C PRO A 138 -8.13 9.90 -6.61
N ILE A 139 -8.03 8.63 -6.20
CA ILE A 139 -9.05 8.01 -5.34
C ILE A 139 -9.07 8.70 -3.96
N PHE A 140 -7.90 8.98 -3.39
CA PHE A 140 -7.78 9.68 -2.11
C PHE A 140 -8.47 11.05 -2.14
N GLU A 141 -8.21 11.86 -3.17
CA GLU A 141 -8.77 13.21 -3.31
C GLU A 141 -10.31 13.21 -3.37
N ILE A 142 -10.90 12.17 -3.97
CA ILE A 142 -12.36 12.00 -4.04
C ILE A 142 -12.94 11.54 -2.70
N LEU A 143 -12.25 10.61 -2.01
CA LEU A 143 -12.72 10.07 -0.73
C LEU A 143 -12.57 11.06 0.42
N HIS A 144 -11.58 11.95 0.38
CA HIS A 144 -11.21 12.83 1.49
C HIS A 144 -11.06 14.29 1.04
N PRO A 145 -12.15 14.93 0.54
CA PRO A 145 -12.08 16.31 0.08
C PRO A 145 -11.64 17.25 1.21
N GLY A 146 -10.64 18.10 0.92
CA GLY A 146 -10.11 19.07 1.88
C GLY A 146 -9.12 18.53 2.91
N CYS A 147 -8.90 17.21 2.95
CA CYS A 147 -7.93 16.56 3.84
C CYS A 147 -6.53 16.53 3.23
N VAL A 148 -5.52 16.18 4.04
CA VAL A 148 -4.14 15.95 3.59
C VAL A 148 -3.77 14.49 3.84
N GLY A 149 -3.32 13.80 2.79
CA GLY A 149 -2.91 12.40 2.86
C GLY A 149 -1.49 12.24 3.38
N VAL A 150 -1.31 11.39 4.39
CA VAL A 150 0.00 10.94 4.90
C VAL A 150 0.23 9.52 4.39
N PHE A 151 0.90 9.41 3.24
CA PHE A 151 1.22 8.13 2.62
C PHE A 151 2.45 7.50 3.27
N CYS A 152 2.26 6.30 3.82
CA CYS A 152 3.26 5.53 4.55
C CYS A 152 3.67 4.30 3.73
N PHE A 153 4.97 4.20 3.47
CA PHE A 153 5.61 3.10 2.74
C PHE A 153 6.67 2.46 3.62
N ASP A 154 7.03 1.22 3.31
CA ASP A 154 8.22 0.61 3.89
C ASP A 154 9.51 1.17 3.25
N GLN A 155 10.67 0.62 3.62
CA GLN A 155 11.97 1.07 3.12
C GLN A 155 12.52 0.17 2.02
N SER A 156 11.66 -0.53 1.26
CA SER A 156 12.09 -1.37 0.15
C SER A 156 12.89 -0.57 -0.89
N THR A 157 13.74 -1.27 -1.64
CA THR A 157 14.52 -0.64 -2.71
C THR A 157 13.66 -0.02 -3.79
N ASN A 158 12.41 -0.46 -3.95
CA ASN A 158 11.47 0.13 -4.91
C ASN A 158 10.97 1.51 -4.46
N HIS A 159 10.70 1.71 -3.16
CA HIS A 159 10.28 3.03 -2.64
C HIS A 159 11.47 3.99 -2.48
N ASN A 160 12.67 3.46 -2.29
CA ASN A 160 13.91 4.23 -2.25
C ASN A 160 14.57 4.43 -3.63
N ALA A 161 13.85 4.13 -4.71
CA ALA A 161 14.38 4.29 -6.06
C ALA A 161 14.60 5.77 -6.39
N MET A 162 15.82 6.10 -6.77
CA MET A 162 16.16 7.44 -7.24
C MET A 162 15.63 7.67 -8.65
N ALA A 163 15.41 8.95 -9.00
CA ALA A 163 15.01 9.34 -10.34
C ALA A 163 16.00 8.83 -11.41
N ALA A 164 15.51 8.64 -12.63
CA ALA A 164 16.33 8.09 -13.72
C ALA A 164 17.54 8.99 -14.05
N ASP A 165 17.36 10.30 -13.91
CA ASP A 165 18.32 11.38 -14.10
C ASP A 165 19.05 11.80 -12.81
N ALA A 166 18.82 11.10 -11.70
CA ALA A 166 19.53 11.39 -10.45
C ALA A 166 21.04 11.17 -10.63
N LEU A 167 21.83 12.09 -10.07
CA LEU A 167 23.30 11.99 -10.07
C LEU A 167 23.72 10.89 -9.08
N ILE A 168 23.94 9.68 -9.59
CA ILE A 168 24.35 8.53 -8.79
C ILE A 168 25.79 8.19 -9.12
N VAL A 169 26.69 8.38 -8.16
CA VAL A 169 28.14 8.16 -8.33
C VAL A 169 28.45 6.77 -8.89
N VAL A 170 27.72 5.72 -8.50
CA VAL A 170 27.92 4.36 -9.03
C VAL A 170 27.43 4.17 -10.47
N ARG A 171 26.64 5.10 -11.01
CA ARG A 171 26.23 5.16 -12.42
C ARG A 171 27.09 6.12 -13.24
N MET A 172 27.96 6.88 -12.60
CA MET A 172 28.93 7.73 -13.28
C MET A 172 30.11 6.86 -13.69
N ASN A 173 30.10 6.37 -14.93
CA ASN A 173 31.30 5.79 -15.51
C ASN A 173 32.34 6.91 -15.66
N LEU A 174 33.42 6.84 -14.88
CA LEU A 174 34.64 7.59 -15.16
C LEU A 174 35.27 6.92 -16.38
N SER A 175 35.10 7.54 -17.55
CA SER A 175 35.88 7.21 -18.75
C SER A 175 37.33 7.65 -18.58
#